data_AF-A0A4Q1SDT7-F1
#
_entry.id   AF-A0A4Q1SDT7-F1
#
_cell.length_a   1.000
_cell.length_b   1.000
_cell.length_c   1.000
_cell.angle_alpha   90.00
_cell.angle_beta   90.00
_cell.angle_gamma   90.00
#
_symmetry.space_group_name_H-M   'P 1'
#
loop_
_entity.id
_entity.type
_entity.pdbx_description
1 polymer ?
#
loop_
_entity_poly.entity_id
_entity_poly.type
_entity_poly.pdbx_seq_one_letter_code
_entity_poly.pdbx_strand_id
1 'polypeptide(L)'
;MAGIQPERINLSSAEMVRQAAWFLLHSLFGLLAWAVMMGVVTLFHPESVPAIVTLALSFLIPLAAGFLIVRMRASNVATLTWLAGLVWFMIVGLWVLDMPTGPDACYRCGPGDKLWFTFFSLHWDSGMADGQGRFLGTWPATAMLAYSIGAKLAMREHAPEEVVPLEEDIPQLQ
;
A
#
# COMPACT_ATOMS: atom_id res chain seq x y z
N MET A 1 34.27 -26.89 -15.38
CA MET A 1 33.31 -25.80 -15.66
C MET A 1 31.97 -26.24 -15.09
N ALA A 2 31.67 -25.88 -13.85
CA ALA A 2 30.40 -26.22 -13.21
C ALA A 2 29.28 -25.45 -13.91
N GLY A 3 28.33 -26.19 -14.50
CA GLY A 3 27.16 -25.60 -15.13
C GLY A 3 26.32 -24.90 -14.07
N ILE A 4 26.15 -23.59 -14.22
CA ILE A 4 25.10 -22.83 -13.54
C ILE A 4 23.80 -23.40 -14.11
N GLN A 5 23.18 -24.34 -13.38
CA GLN A 5 21.81 -24.75 -13.70
C GLN A 5 20.93 -23.54 -13.43
N PRO A 6 20.25 -22.98 -14.45
CA PRO A 6 19.25 -21.97 -14.16
C PRO A 6 18.13 -22.71 -13.45
N GLU A 7 17.94 -22.44 -12.16
CA GLU A 7 16.75 -22.85 -11.40
C GLU A 7 15.55 -22.08 -11.97
N ARG A 8 15.16 -22.43 -13.20
CA ARG A 8 13.99 -21.91 -13.88
C ARG A 8 12.77 -22.51 -13.21
N ILE A 9 12.14 -21.71 -12.35
CA ILE A 9 10.76 -21.25 -12.52
C ILE A 9 9.83 -22.35 -13.07
N ASN A 10 9.72 -23.46 -12.35
CA ASN A 10 8.56 -24.35 -12.44
C ASN A 10 7.70 -24.12 -11.19
N LEU A 11 7.37 -22.86 -10.91
CA LEU A 11 6.22 -22.59 -10.06
C LEU A 11 5.03 -23.23 -10.78
N SER A 12 4.48 -24.30 -10.22
CA SER A 12 3.24 -24.89 -10.71
C SER A 12 2.23 -23.76 -10.89
N SER A 13 1.46 -23.75 -11.99
CA SER A 13 0.43 -22.74 -12.23
C SER A 13 -0.49 -22.56 -11.02
N ALA A 14 -0.72 -23.63 -10.26
CA ALA A 14 -1.46 -23.62 -9.01
C ALA A 14 -0.81 -22.74 -7.92
N GLU A 15 0.51 -22.75 -7.79
CA GLU A 15 1.23 -21.93 -6.82
C GLU A 15 1.18 -20.45 -7.18
N MET A 16 1.34 -20.11 -8.46
CA MET A 16 1.20 -18.72 -8.92
C MET A 16 -0.20 -18.18 -8.66
N VAL A 17 -1.24 -18.96 -8.98
CA VAL A 17 -2.64 -18.59 -8.71
C VAL A 17 -2.86 -18.44 -7.20
N ARG A 18 -2.31 -19.34 -6.39
CA ARG A 18 -2.38 -19.26 -4.92
C ARG A 18 -1.74 -17.98 -4.40
N GLN A 19 -0.55 -17.62 -4.87
CA GLN A 19 0.15 -16.40 -4.46
C GLN A 19 -0.59 -15.14 -4.89
N ALA A 20 -1.12 -15.11 -6.12
CA ALA A 20 -1.95 -14.02 -6.61
C ALA A 20 -3.23 -13.87 -5.78
N ALA A 21 -3.89 -14.98 -5.44
CA ALA A 21 -5.08 -14.96 -4.58
C ALA A 21 -4.76 -14.41 -3.18
N TRP A 22 -3.64 -14.80 -2.58
CA TRP A 22 -3.19 -14.24 -1.30
C TRP A 22 -2.87 -12.75 -1.39
N PHE A 23 -2.19 -12.32 -2.46
CA PHE A 23 -1.91 -10.92 -2.70
C PHE A 23 -3.20 -10.08 -2.80
N LEU A 24 -4.19 -10.56 -3.55
CA LEU A 24 -5.50 -9.93 -3.68
C LEU A 24 -6.24 -9.90 -2.34
N LEU A 25 -6.19 -10.99 -1.58
CA LEU A 25 -6.84 -11.07 -0.28
C LEU A 25 -6.23 -10.10 0.73
N HIS A 26 -4.90 -9.99 0.80
CA HIS A 26 -4.23 -9.00 1.65
C HIS A 26 -4.54 -7.56 1.21
N SER A 27 -4.60 -7.32 -0.10
CA SER A 27 -5.01 -6.03 -0.65
C SER A 27 -6.45 -5.68 -0.23
N LEU A 28 -7.36 -6.64 -0.31
CA LEU A 28 -8.75 -6.50 0.13
C LEU A 28 -8.83 -6.23 1.64
N PHE A 29 -8.04 -6.89 2.47
CA PHE A 29 -8.01 -6.62 3.90
C PHE A 29 -7.51 -5.21 4.23
N GLY A 30 -6.48 -4.73 3.54
CA GLY A 30 -6.00 -3.36 3.70
C GLY A 30 -7.07 -2.33 3.34
N LEU A 31 -7.75 -2.53 2.20
CA LEU A 31 -8.85 -1.66 1.76
C LEU A 31 -10.07 -1.76 2.66
N LEU A 32 -10.42 -2.95 3.15
CA LEU A 32 -11.55 -3.15 4.06
C LEU A 32 -11.29 -2.47 5.41
N ALA A 33 -10.09 -2.59 5.96
CA ALA A 33 -9.70 -1.91 7.19
C ALA A 33 -9.84 -0.39 7.06
N TRP A 34 -9.38 0.16 5.92
CA TRP A 34 -9.58 1.57 5.59
C TRP A 34 -11.05 1.94 5.39
N ALA A 35 -11.83 1.14 4.66
CA ALA A 35 -13.24 1.40 4.37
C ALA A 35 -14.11 1.38 5.64
N VAL A 36 -13.85 0.44 6.56
CA VAL A 36 -14.50 0.39 7.87
C VAL A 36 -14.16 1.64 8.67
N MET A 37 -12.89 2.05 8.71
CA MET A 37 -12.47 3.28 9.37
C MET A 37 -13.16 4.51 8.78
N MET A 38 -13.23 4.63 7.45
CA MET A 38 -13.95 5.71 6.77
C MET A 38 -15.44 5.67 7.10
N GLY A 39 -16.06 4.49 7.13
CA GLY A 39 -17.44 4.32 7.56
C GLY A 39 -17.67 4.87 8.97
N VAL A 40 -16.76 4.60 9.90
CA VAL A 40 -16.81 5.18 11.25
C VAL A 40 -16.68 6.70 11.20
N VAL A 41 -15.69 7.27 10.48
CA VAL A 41 -15.52 8.72 10.33
C VAL A 41 -16.77 9.39 9.76
N THR A 42 -17.42 8.77 8.77
CA THR A 42 -18.66 9.32 8.18
C THR A 42 -19.84 9.35 9.15
N LEU A 43 -19.90 8.43 10.12
CA LEU A 43 -20.93 8.43 11.17
C LEU A 43 -20.73 9.57 12.18
N PHE A 44 -19.50 10.07 12.34
CA PHE A 44 -19.15 11.14 13.29
C PHE A 44 -19.08 12.54 12.64
N HIS A 45 -19.92 12.80 11.63
CA HIS A 45 -19.94 14.04 10.83
C HIS A 45 -18.58 14.35 10.16
N PRO A 46 -18.39 14.00 8.88
CA PRO A 46 -17.07 14.09 8.21
C PRO A 46 -16.47 15.50 8.21
N GLU A 47 -17.31 16.54 8.27
CA GLU A 47 -16.90 17.95 8.29
C GLU A 47 -16.16 18.35 9.57
N SER A 48 -16.28 17.53 10.63
CA SER A 48 -15.65 17.77 11.93
C SER A 48 -14.24 17.19 12.02
N VAL A 49 -13.84 16.33 11.07
CA VAL A 49 -12.56 15.61 11.13
C VAL A 49 -11.56 16.24 10.17
N PRO A 50 -10.45 16.84 10.67
CA PRO A 50 -9.44 17.44 9.81
C PRO A 50 -8.82 16.40 8.86
N ALA A 51 -8.53 16.79 7.62
CA ALA A 51 -7.95 15.90 6.60
C ALA A 51 -6.65 15.21 7.06
N ILE A 52 -5.84 15.89 7.89
CA ILE A 52 -4.62 15.32 8.47
C ILE A 52 -4.91 14.17 9.44
N VAL A 53 -6.01 14.25 10.20
CA VAL A 53 -6.45 13.18 11.11
C VAL A 53 -6.92 11.98 10.29
N THR A 54 -7.71 12.20 9.24
CA THR A 54 -8.16 11.13 8.34
C THR A 54 -6.99 10.46 7.63
N LEU A 55 -5.98 11.22 7.20
CA LEU A 55 -4.75 10.67 6.63
C LEU A 55 -3.97 9.82 7.65
N ALA A 56 -3.81 10.32 8.87
CA ALA A 56 -3.14 9.59 9.94
C ALA A 56 -3.88 8.28 10.28
N LEU A 57 -5.22 8.30 10.36
CA LEU A 57 -6.03 7.10 10.57
C LEU A 57 -5.96 6.13 9.38
N SER A 58 -5.95 6.66 8.15
CA SER A 58 -5.75 5.88 6.92
C SER A 58 -4.39 5.20 6.86
N PHE A 59 -3.41 5.68 7.62
CA PHE A 59 -2.14 5.02 7.80
C PHE A 59 -2.16 4.04 8.99
N LEU A 60 -2.56 4.50 10.18
CA LEU A 60 -2.43 3.72 11.42
C LEU A 60 -3.33 2.49 11.45
N ILE A 61 -4.58 2.59 11.02
CA ILE A 61 -5.53 1.46 11.07
C ILE A 61 -5.11 0.32 10.13
N PRO A 62 -4.79 0.57 8.84
CA PRO A 62 -4.31 -0.49 7.95
C PRO A 62 -2.93 -1.03 8.36
N LEU A 63 -2.05 -0.21 8.94
CA LEU A 63 -0.79 -0.67 9.52
C LEU A 63 -1.02 -1.70 10.62
N ALA A 64 -1.89 -1.39 11.58
CA ALA A 64 -2.25 -2.31 12.65
C ALA A 64 -2.89 -3.59 12.09
N ALA A 65 -3.79 -3.47 11.12
CA ALA A 65 -4.41 -4.61 10.45
C ALA A 65 -3.39 -5.51 9.75
N GLY A 66 -2.44 -4.92 9.01
CA GLY A 66 -1.36 -5.65 8.35
C GLY A 66 -0.46 -6.39 9.34
N PHE A 67 -0.11 -5.73 10.45
CA PHE A 67 0.66 -6.35 11.52
C PHE A 67 -0.07 -7.55 12.15
N LEU A 68 -1.33 -7.35 12.55
CA LEU A 68 -2.13 -8.39 13.21
C LEU A 68 -2.42 -9.59 12.30
N ILE A 69 -2.82 -9.35 11.04
CA ILE A 69 -3.15 -10.42 10.10
C ILE A 69 -1.91 -11.26 9.78
N VAL A 70 -0.77 -10.63 9.53
CA VAL A 70 0.47 -11.36 9.22
C VAL A 70 1.05 -12.06 10.43
N ARG A 71 0.82 -11.55 11.65
CA ARG A 71 1.14 -12.25 12.88
C ARG A 71 0.34 -13.56 13.03
N MET A 72 -0.91 -13.59 12.58
CA MET A 72 -1.73 -14.81 12.60
C MET A 72 -1.32 -15.80 11.50
N ARG A 73 -0.99 -15.28 10.31
CA ARG A 73 -0.57 -16.09 9.16
C ARG A 73 0.52 -15.37 8.37
N ALA A 74 1.76 -15.80 8.57
CA ALA A 74 2.91 -15.25 7.86
C ALA A 74 2.75 -15.42 6.34
N SER A 75 3.01 -14.35 5.60
CA SER A 75 2.80 -14.29 4.17
C SER A 75 3.70 -13.23 3.54
N ASN A 76 4.70 -13.66 2.77
CA ASN A 76 5.63 -12.75 2.11
C ASN A 76 4.92 -11.80 1.14
N VAL A 77 3.86 -12.28 0.48
CA VAL A 77 3.10 -11.49 -0.50
C VAL A 77 2.33 -10.33 0.14
N ALA A 78 2.07 -10.37 1.46
CA ALA A 78 1.44 -9.26 2.17
C ALA A 78 2.29 -7.98 2.13
N THR A 79 3.63 -8.11 2.10
CA THR A 79 4.54 -6.97 2.00
C THR A 79 4.59 -6.34 0.62
N LEU A 80 3.99 -6.95 -0.39
CA LEU A 80 3.94 -6.43 -1.75
C LEU A 80 2.68 -5.60 -2.02
N THR A 81 1.73 -5.55 -1.07
CA THR A 81 0.45 -4.85 -1.23
C THR A 81 0.58 -3.35 -1.55
N TRP A 82 1.70 -2.70 -1.21
CA TRP A 82 1.97 -1.32 -1.63
C TRP A 82 1.97 -1.14 -3.15
N LEU A 83 2.33 -2.18 -3.92
CA LEU A 83 2.30 -2.14 -5.38
C LEU A 83 0.87 -1.93 -5.90
N ALA A 84 -0.11 -2.62 -5.31
CA ALA A 84 -1.50 -2.41 -5.68
C ALA A 84 -1.99 -1.01 -5.29
N GLY A 85 -1.51 -0.45 -4.17
CA GLY A 85 -1.75 0.95 -3.81
C GLY A 85 -1.19 1.94 -4.83
N LEU A 86 0.01 1.69 -5.35
CA LEU A 86 0.59 2.52 -6.41
C LEU A 86 -0.16 2.39 -7.73
N VAL A 87 -0.52 1.18 -8.14
CA VAL A 87 -1.31 0.96 -9.35
C VAL A 87 -2.66 1.69 -9.24
N TRP A 88 -3.35 1.56 -8.11
CA TRP A 88 -4.58 2.30 -7.82
C TRP A 88 -4.37 3.81 -7.95
N PHE A 89 -3.35 4.35 -7.28
CA PHE A 89 -3.04 5.78 -7.32
C PHE A 89 -2.76 6.27 -8.75
N MET A 90 -2.06 5.48 -9.56
CA MET A 90 -1.80 5.82 -10.96
C MET A 90 -3.09 5.83 -11.80
N ILE A 91 -3.97 4.84 -11.62
CA ILE A 91 -5.26 4.77 -12.33
C ILE A 91 -6.10 6.02 -11.99
N VAL A 92 -6.25 6.33 -10.71
CA VAL A 92 -7.02 7.51 -10.26
C VAL A 92 -6.34 8.81 -10.70
N GLY A 93 -5.01 8.86 -10.69
CA GLY A 93 -4.24 10.00 -11.17
C GLY A 93 -4.45 10.29 -12.66
N LEU A 94 -4.44 9.25 -13.50
CA LEU A 94 -4.75 9.37 -14.93
C LEU A 94 -6.20 9.80 -15.15
N TRP A 95 -7.15 9.25 -14.39
CA TRP A 95 -8.55 9.67 -14.44
C TRP A 95 -8.74 11.14 -14.08
N VAL A 96 -8.07 11.62 -13.03
CA VAL A 96 -8.10 13.05 -12.66
C VAL A 96 -7.45 13.90 -13.75
N LEU A 97 -6.34 13.48 -14.36
CA LEU A 97 -5.71 14.22 -15.44
C LEU A 97 -6.64 14.39 -16.66
N ASP A 98 -7.46 13.39 -16.96
CA ASP A 98 -8.41 13.40 -18.07
C ASP A 98 -9.68 14.24 -17.81
N MET A 99 -10.00 14.57 -16.55
CA MET A 99 -11.20 15.39 -16.25
C MET A 99 -11.14 16.79 -16.89
N PRO A 100 -12.29 17.30 -17.39
CA PRO A 100 -12.38 18.68 -17.86
C PRO A 100 -12.16 19.64 -16.69
N THR A 101 -11.39 20.70 -16.93
CA THR A 101 -11.21 21.80 -15.96
C THR A 101 -12.29 22.86 -16.20
N GLY A 102 -12.73 23.53 -15.15
CA GLY A 102 -13.83 24.50 -15.20
C GLY A 102 -13.56 25.70 -14.29
N PRO A 103 -14.36 26.78 -14.38
CA PRO A 103 -14.20 27.95 -13.53
C PRO A 103 -14.24 27.61 -12.02
N ASP A 104 -14.98 26.57 -11.64
CA ASP A 104 -15.07 26.07 -10.26
C ASP A 104 -14.04 24.97 -9.94
N ALA A 105 -13.21 24.58 -10.91
CA ALA A 105 -12.25 23.48 -10.80
C ALA A 105 -10.92 23.81 -11.52
N CYS A 106 -9.94 24.30 -10.77
CA CYS A 106 -8.55 24.56 -11.19
C CYS A 106 -8.41 25.15 -12.62
N TYR A 107 -9.16 26.23 -12.92
CA TYR A 107 -9.14 26.88 -14.23
C TYR A 107 -7.76 27.51 -14.48
N ARG A 108 -6.98 26.94 -15.42
CA ARG A 108 -5.58 27.29 -15.78
C ARG A 108 -4.45 26.67 -14.94
N CYS A 109 -4.73 25.64 -14.15
CA CYS A 109 -3.69 24.88 -13.48
C CYS A 109 -2.88 24.01 -14.47
N GLY A 110 -1.58 23.85 -14.22
CA GLY A 110 -0.77 22.86 -14.95
C GLY A 110 -1.13 21.42 -14.55
N PRO A 111 -0.67 20.39 -15.29
CA PRO A 111 -0.91 18.99 -14.95
C PRO A 111 -0.39 18.60 -13.55
N GLY A 112 0.76 19.15 -13.14
CA GLY A 112 1.33 18.91 -11.82
C GLY A 112 0.52 19.56 -10.70
N ASP A 113 0.10 20.81 -10.88
CA ASP A 113 -0.74 21.54 -9.92
C ASP A 113 -2.08 20.84 -9.73
N LYS A 114 -2.65 20.31 -10.83
CA LYS A 114 -3.87 19.51 -10.84
C LYS A 114 -3.75 18.34 -9.86
N LEU A 115 -2.71 17.52 -10.01
CA LEU A 115 -2.47 16.38 -9.13
C LEU A 115 -2.18 16.80 -7.68
N TRP A 116 -1.38 17.86 -7.49
CA TRP A 116 -1.00 18.34 -6.17
C TRP A 116 -2.21 18.78 -5.34
N PHE A 117 -3.07 19.63 -5.91
CA PHE A 117 -4.24 20.15 -5.21
C PHE A 117 -5.35 19.11 -5.03
N THR A 118 -5.45 18.10 -5.90
CA THR A 118 -6.43 17.01 -5.75
C THR A 118 -6.00 15.97 -4.71
N PHE A 119 -4.72 15.60 -4.67
CA PHE A 119 -4.27 14.44 -3.88
C PHE A 119 -3.50 14.81 -2.62
N PHE A 120 -2.69 15.86 -2.64
CA PHE A 120 -1.68 16.09 -1.60
C PHE A 120 -1.95 17.33 -0.74
N SER A 121 -2.73 18.29 -1.24
CA SER A 121 -3.06 19.49 -0.49
C SER A 121 -3.96 19.17 0.72
N LEU A 122 -3.58 19.64 1.91
CA LEU A 122 -4.34 19.43 3.15
C LEU A 122 -5.37 20.53 3.41
N HIS A 123 -5.11 21.75 2.93
CA HIS A 123 -5.91 22.94 3.26
C HIS A 123 -6.75 23.46 2.10
N TRP A 124 -6.36 23.16 0.86
CA TRP A 124 -7.00 23.66 -0.35
C TRP A 124 -7.44 22.49 -1.21
N ASP A 125 -8.66 22.55 -1.73
CA ASP A 125 -9.11 21.59 -2.71
C ASP A 125 -9.10 22.19 -4.11
N SER A 126 -8.77 21.36 -5.09
CA SER A 126 -8.88 21.67 -6.51
C SER A 126 -10.32 21.82 -7.01
N GLY A 127 -11.32 21.34 -6.24
CA GLY A 127 -12.72 21.26 -6.68
C GLY A 127 -12.99 20.12 -7.67
N MET A 128 -11.95 19.38 -8.07
CA MET A 128 -12.09 18.22 -8.94
C MET A 128 -12.50 16.98 -8.15
N ALA A 129 -13.27 16.10 -8.78
CA ALA A 129 -13.91 14.96 -8.12
C ALA A 129 -14.69 15.37 -6.86
N ASP A 130 -15.44 16.48 -6.94
CA ASP A 130 -16.24 17.04 -5.83
C ASP A 130 -15.45 17.32 -4.53
N GLY A 131 -14.15 17.59 -4.67
CA GLY A 131 -13.24 17.75 -3.54
C GLY A 131 -12.92 16.46 -2.77
N GLN A 132 -13.20 15.31 -3.37
CA GLN A 132 -12.96 13.99 -2.80
C GLN A 132 -11.69 13.32 -3.36
N GLY A 133 -10.82 14.09 -4.03
CA GLY A 133 -9.59 13.57 -4.63
C GLY A 133 -8.71 12.78 -3.65
N ARG A 134 -8.56 13.30 -2.44
CA ARG A 134 -7.83 12.63 -1.34
C ARG A 134 -8.48 11.31 -0.93
N PHE A 135 -9.80 11.28 -0.84
CA PHE A 135 -10.58 10.10 -0.48
C PHE A 135 -10.47 9.00 -1.55
N LEU A 136 -10.46 9.37 -2.83
CA LEU A 136 -10.40 8.41 -3.93
C LEU A 136 -8.97 7.93 -4.23
N GLY A 137 -7.96 8.80 -4.13
CA GLY A 137 -6.58 8.47 -4.49
C GLY A 137 -5.68 8.23 -3.28
N THR A 138 -5.39 9.30 -2.53
CA THR A 138 -4.33 9.33 -1.54
C THR A 138 -4.59 8.42 -0.35
N TRP A 139 -5.79 8.44 0.23
CA TRP A 139 -6.09 7.68 1.44
C TRP A 139 -6.08 6.16 1.21
N PRO A 140 -6.71 5.60 0.15
CA PRO A 140 -6.60 4.18 -0.18
C PRO A 140 -5.16 3.74 -0.49
N ALA A 141 -4.42 4.55 -1.26
CA ALA A 141 -3.03 4.23 -1.58
C ALA A 141 -2.15 4.21 -0.31
N THR A 142 -2.36 5.18 0.58
CA THR A 142 -1.69 5.25 1.89
C THR A 142 -2.05 4.04 2.75
N ALA A 143 -3.31 3.61 2.74
CA ALA A 143 -3.75 2.43 3.47
C ALA A 143 -3.04 1.15 3.02
N MET A 144 -2.89 0.94 1.71
CA MET A 144 -2.19 -0.23 1.18
C MET A 144 -0.68 -0.19 1.48
N LEU A 145 -0.07 0.99 1.38
CA LEU A 145 1.31 1.19 1.81
C LEU A 145 1.48 0.86 3.30
N ALA A 146 0.64 1.41 4.16
CA ALA A 146 0.66 1.20 5.59
C ALA A 146 0.47 -0.27 5.98
N TYR A 147 -0.48 -0.96 5.33
CA TYR A 147 -0.69 -2.39 5.49
C TYR A 147 0.59 -3.18 5.19
N SER A 148 1.27 -2.87 4.08
CA SER A 148 2.52 -3.53 3.69
C SER A 148 3.64 -3.33 4.72
N ILE A 149 3.70 -2.14 5.34
CA ILE A 149 4.66 -1.82 6.40
C ILE A 149 4.35 -2.64 7.65
N GLY A 150 3.08 -2.66 8.08
CA GLY A 150 2.64 -3.47 9.22
C GLY A 150 2.94 -4.95 9.04
N ALA A 151 2.65 -5.48 7.84
CA ALA A 151 2.99 -6.84 7.45
C ALA A 151 4.51 -7.10 7.55
N LYS A 152 5.34 -6.19 7.04
CA LYS A 152 6.80 -6.33 7.08
C LYS A 152 7.34 -6.33 8.51
N LEU A 153 6.78 -5.50 9.39
CA LEU A 153 7.15 -5.46 10.80
C LEU A 153 6.82 -6.79 11.50
N ALA A 154 5.65 -7.37 11.25
CA ALA A 154 5.26 -8.65 11.84
C ALA A 154 6.15 -9.83 11.40
N MET A 155 6.66 -9.82 10.16
CA MET A 155 7.54 -10.88 9.68
C MET A 155 8.95 -10.81 10.29
N ARG A 156 9.45 -9.61 10.63
CA ARG A 156 10.77 -9.45 11.27
C ARG A 156 10.86 -10.14 12.63
N GLU A 157 9.76 -10.21 13.36
CA GLU A 157 9.68 -10.88 14.66
C GLU A 157 9.73 -12.42 14.54
N HIS A 158 9.43 -12.95 13.35
CA HIS A 158 9.46 -14.40 13.08
C HIS A 158 10.79 -14.88 12.47
N ALA A 159 11.70 -13.97 12.12
CA ALA A 159 13.03 -14.36 11.67
C ALA A 159 13.87 -14.71 12.92
N PRO A 160 14.23 -16.00 13.14
CA PRO A 160 15.23 -16.31 14.15
C PRO A 160 16.52 -15.60 13.75
N GLU A 161 17.16 -14.97 14.73
CA GLU A 161 18.50 -14.42 14.64
C GLU A 161 19.41 -15.45 13.97
N GLU A 162 19.79 -15.20 12.71
CA GLU A 162 20.72 -16.03 11.98
C GLU A 162 22.07 -15.87 12.69
N VAL A 163 22.34 -16.80 13.62
CA VAL A 163 23.66 -16.98 14.21
C VAL A 163 24.58 -17.30 13.04
N VAL A 164 25.26 -16.26 12.55
CA VAL A 164 26.35 -16.37 11.59
C VAL A 164 27.33 -17.38 12.18
N PRO A 165 27.46 -18.60 11.63
CA PRO A 165 28.52 -19.48 12.05
C PRO A 165 29.81 -18.78 11.63
N LEU A 166 30.68 -18.51 12.60
CA LEU A 166 32.04 -18.07 12.33
C LEU A 166 32.69 -19.13 11.44
N GLU A 167 32.77 -18.83 10.15
CA GLU A 167 33.64 -19.52 9.22
C GLU A 167 35.08 -19.16 9.59
N GLU A 168 35.83 -20.12 10.11
CA GLU A 168 37.17 -20.48 9.63
C GLU A 168 37.77 -21.56 10.54
N ASP A 169 37.72 -22.81 10.08
CA ASP A 169 38.76 -23.78 10.38
C ASP A 169 38.95 -24.67 9.13
N ILE A 170 39.72 -24.14 8.17
CA ILE A 170 40.16 -24.88 7.00
C ILE A 170 41.38 -25.71 7.44
N PRO A 171 41.33 -27.05 7.46
CA PRO A 171 42.52 -27.84 7.71
C PRO A 171 43.45 -27.74 6.49
N GLN A 172 44.60 -27.10 6.70
CA GLN A 172 45.76 -27.22 5.81
C GLN A 172 46.22 -28.68 5.80
N LEU A 173 45.91 -29.41 4.74
CA LEU A 173 46.48 -30.74 4.48
C LEU A 173 47.49 -30.64 3.33
N GLN A 174 48.75 -30.85 3.73
CA GLN A 174 49.96 -30.98 2.93
C GLN A 174 49.97 -32.27 2.10
#